data_AF-A0A9D1AUR5-F1
#
_entry.id   AF-A0A9D1AUR5-F1
#
_cell.length_a   1.000
_cell.length_b   1.000
_cell.length_c   1.000
_cell.angle_alpha   90.00
_cell.angle_beta   90.00
_cell.angle_gamma   90.00
#
_symmetry.space_group_name_H-M   'P 1'
#
loop_
_entity.id
_entity.type
_entity.pdbx_description
1 polymer ?
#
loop_
_entity_poly.entity_id
_entity_poly.type
_entity_poly.pdbx_seq_one_letter_code
_entity_poly.pdbx_strand_id
1 'polypeptide(L)'
;MPSFIAQPRPQPKKRQLQKVPFVELFNGRLQGVVSSGSSTERVYVSLIKAGSGDYYCSTNNNRPCGGLRSGSCKHIDALVANAISQYGAERVGRYMGLPEPQRTAWGIIGTLGGSKHKEQAGEVFARFLDYLRYVELPA
;
A
#
# COMPACT_ATOMS: atom_id res chain seq x y z
N MET A 1 6.89 -36.52 -21.51
CA MET A 1 6.12 -35.27 -21.68
C MET A 1 6.00 -34.62 -20.30
N PRO A 2 6.47 -33.38 -20.09
CA PRO A 2 6.35 -32.73 -18.79
C PRO A 2 4.87 -32.38 -18.56
N SER A 3 4.31 -32.90 -17.48
CA SER A 3 2.93 -32.65 -17.08
C SER A 3 2.84 -31.24 -16.47
N PHE A 4 2.08 -30.35 -17.08
CA PHE A 4 1.79 -29.02 -16.55
C PHE A 4 0.73 -29.15 -15.45
N ILE A 5 1.18 -29.46 -14.23
CA ILE A 5 0.30 -29.36 -13.05
C ILE A 5 0.09 -27.86 -12.78
N ALA A 6 -1.14 -27.39 -13.00
CA ALA A 6 -1.54 -26.05 -12.59
C ALA A 6 -1.40 -25.96 -11.07
N GLN A 7 -0.40 -25.21 -10.59
CA GLN A 7 -0.25 -24.98 -9.16
C GLN A 7 -1.43 -24.12 -8.67
N PRO A 8 -2.14 -24.54 -7.61
CA PRO A 8 -3.19 -23.74 -7.04
C PRO A 8 -2.59 -22.43 -6.54
N ARG A 9 -3.08 -21.30 -7.08
CA ARG A 9 -2.67 -19.99 -6.57
C ARG A 9 -3.13 -19.90 -5.12
N PRO A 10 -2.26 -19.48 -4.19
CA PRO A 10 -2.67 -19.29 -2.81
C PRO A 10 -3.87 -18.34 -2.77
N GLN A 11 -4.91 -18.75 -2.05
CA GLN A 11 -6.10 -17.93 -1.83
C GLN A 11 -5.65 -16.61 -1.18
N PRO A 12 -6.07 -15.44 -1.70
CA PRO A 12 -5.73 -14.18 -1.08
C PRO A 12 -6.25 -14.16 0.36
N LYS A 13 -5.39 -13.77 1.31
CA LYS A 13 -5.79 -13.66 2.73
C LYS A 13 -6.98 -12.70 2.87
N LYS A 14 -7.84 -12.96 3.87
CA LYS A 14 -8.94 -12.05 4.26
C LYS A 14 -8.39 -10.62 4.40
N ARG A 15 -8.84 -9.73 3.51
CA ARG A 15 -8.44 -8.31 3.47
C ARG A 15 -8.99 -7.58 4.69
N GLN A 16 -8.20 -6.69 5.28
CA GLN A 16 -8.70 -5.76 6.30
C GLN A 16 -9.32 -4.53 5.62
N LEU A 17 -10.40 -4.74 4.86
CA LEU A 17 -11.06 -3.70 4.04
C LEU A 17 -11.48 -2.47 4.86
N GLN A 18 -11.90 -2.66 6.11
CA GLN A 18 -12.26 -1.57 7.01
C GLN A 18 -11.07 -0.66 7.35
N LYS A 19 -9.85 -1.22 7.38
CA LYS A 19 -8.63 -0.51 7.79
C LYS A 19 -7.86 0.03 6.60
N VAL A 20 -7.74 -0.76 5.53
CA VAL A 20 -7.08 -0.36 4.27
C VAL A 20 -8.03 -0.70 3.13
N PRO A 21 -8.93 0.21 2.77
CA PRO A 21 -9.90 -0.03 1.70
C PRO A 21 -9.25 -0.22 0.33
N PHE A 22 -8.07 0.38 0.10
CA PHE A 22 -7.42 0.37 -1.20
C PHE A 22 -5.90 0.30 -1.07
N VAL A 23 -5.30 -0.61 -1.84
CA VAL A 23 -3.84 -0.77 -1.96
C VAL A 23 -3.51 -1.27 -3.35
N GLU A 24 -2.54 -0.64 -4.00
CA GLU A 24 -2.09 -1.00 -5.34
C GLU A 24 -0.57 -0.87 -5.50
N LEU A 25 -0.04 -1.68 -6.42
CA LEU A 25 1.30 -1.55 -6.95
C LEU A 25 1.14 -0.91 -8.33
N PHE A 26 1.37 0.40 -8.44
CA PHE A 26 1.13 1.14 -9.66
C PHE A 26 2.22 2.18 -9.92
N ASN A 27 2.64 2.32 -11.18
CA ASN A 27 3.59 3.33 -11.65
C ASN A 27 4.87 3.47 -10.78
N GLY A 28 5.48 2.35 -10.40
CA GLY A 28 6.69 2.34 -9.55
C GLY A 28 6.44 2.76 -8.10
N ARG A 29 5.19 2.76 -7.64
CA ARG A 29 4.82 3.07 -6.26
C ARG A 29 3.98 1.97 -5.65
N LEU A 30 4.20 1.71 -4.36
CA LEU A 30 3.22 1.09 -3.50
C LEU A 30 2.37 2.22 -2.90
N GLN A 31 1.09 2.26 -3.25
CA GLN A 31 0.21 3.36 -2.88
C GLN A 31 -1.17 2.86 -2.47
N GLY A 32 -1.90 3.67 -1.69
CA GLY A 32 -3.24 3.31 -1.30
C GLY A 32 -3.88 4.27 -0.31
N VAL A 33 -5.07 3.85 0.15
CA VAL A 33 -5.91 4.60 1.08
C VAL A 33 -6.11 3.79 2.34
N VAL A 34 -5.90 4.43 3.48
CA VAL A 34 -5.95 3.86 4.83
C VAL A 34 -6.98 4.63 5.64
N SER A 35 -7.87 3.92 6.33
CA SER A 35 -8.87 4.52 7.20
C SER A 35 -8.22 5.21 8.41
N SER A 36 -8.78 6.36 8.82
CA SER A 36 -8.36 7.06 10.04
C SER A 36 -8.70 6.25 11.31
N GLY A 37 -9.68 5.35 11.24
CA GLY A 37 -10.22 4.62 12.40
C GLY A 37 -11.04 5.46 13.38
N SER A 38 -10.85 6.79 13.39
CA SER A 38 -11.55 7.74 14.25
C SER A 38 -12.68 8.53 13.57
N SER A 39 -12.74 8.47 12.24
CA SER A 39 -13.76 9.15 11.44
C SER A 39 -13.92 8.39 10.13
N THR A 40 -15.16 8.21 9.69
CA THR A 40 -15.52 7.54 8.44
C THR A 40 -15.21 8.41 7.22
N GLU A 41 -15.27 9.73 7.37
CA GLU A 41 -15.03 10.70 6.29
C GLU A 41 -13.53 11.01 6.08
N ARG A 42 -12.70 10.67 7.07
CA ARG A 42 -11.26 10.93 7.02
C ARG A 42 -10.51 9.67 6.63
N VAL A 43 -9.82 9.78 5.50
CA VAL A 43 -8.88 8.76 5.05
C VAL A 43 -7.49 9.35 4.85
N TYR A 44 -6.49 8.49 4.95
CA TYR A 44 -5.09 8.79 4.71
C TYR A 44 -4.66 8.17 3.40
N VAL A 45 -4.11 8.99 2.51
CA VAL A 45 -3.44 8.54 1.30
C VAL A 45 -1.97 8.35 1.63
N SER A 46 -1.47 7.13 1.42
CA SER A 46 -0.09 6.75 1.73
C SER A 46 0.57 6.20 0.47
N LEU A 47 1.84 6.54 0.27
CA LEU A 47 2.62 6.11 -0.88
C LEU A 47 4.08 5.88 -0.49
N ILE A 48 4.71 4.94 -1.19
CA ILE A 48 6.13 4.61 -1.11
C ILE A 48 6.64 4.39 -2.53
N LYS A 49 7.70 5.08 -2.92
CA LYS A 49 8.36 4.92 -4.21
C LYS A 49 9.27 3.71 -4.19
N ALA A 50 9.15 2.84 -5.20
CA ALA A 50 10.06 1.71 -5.39
C ALA A 50 11.47 2.19 -5.72
N GLY A 51 12.48 1.42 -5.32
CA GLY A 51 13.89 1.73 -5.52
C GLY A 51 14.44 2.77 -4.53
N SER A 52 13.86 3.97 -4.44
CA SER A 52 14.35 5.00 -3.50
C SER A 52 13.79 4.84 -2.09
N GLY A 53 12.63 4.19 -1.94
CA GLY A 53 11.98 4.07 -0.64
C GLY A 53 11.31 5.34 -0.14
N ASP A 54 11.34 6.43 -0.91
CA ASP A 54 10.78 7.70 -0.48
C ASP A 54 9.28 7.56 -0.24
N TYR A 55 8.80 8.17 0.84
CA TYR A 55 7.43 7.97 1.28
C TYR A 55 6.72 9.29 1.60
N TYR A 56 5.41 9.25 1.42
CA TYR A 56 4.53 10.33 1.81
C TYR A 56 3.21 9.80 2.35
N CYS A 57 2.62 10.57 3.26
CA CYS A 57 1.30 10.30 3.80
C CYS A 57 0.57 11.61 4.07
N SER A 58 -0.64 11.73 3.56
CA SER A 58 -1.50 12.90 3.79
C SER A 58 -2.93 12.45 3.96
N THR A 59 -3.76 13.35 4.48
CA THR A 59 -5.21 13.15 4.48
C THR A 59 -5.79 13.44 3.09
N ASN A 60 -7.02 13.02 2.83
CA ASN A 60 -7.75 13.29 1.58
C ASN A 60 -7.94 14.79 1.25
N ASN A 61 -7.71 15.71 2.18
CA ASN A 61 -7.67 17.16 1.94
C ASN A 61 -6.24 17.73 1.88
N ASN A 62 -5.25 16.90 1.54
CA ASN A 62 -3.84 17.25 1.37
C ASN A 62 -3.12 17.79 2.63
N ARG A 63 -3.69 17.60 3.83
CA ARG A 63 -2.95 17.91 5.07
C ARG A 63 -1.94 16.81 5.38
N PRO A 64 -0.65 17.12 5.63
CA PRO A 64 0.36 16.13 5.99
C PRO A 64 -0.05 15.30 7.21
N CYS A 65 0.26 14.00 7.20
CA CYS A 65 0.00 13.15 8.35
C CYS A 65 0.85 13.60 9.55
N GLY A 66 0.23 13.82 10.71
CA GLY A 66 0.94 14.19 11.94
C GLY A 66 1.99 13.18 12.40
N GLY A 67 1.83 11.91 12.03
CA GLY A 67 2.77 10.82 12.33
C GLY A 67 4.04 10.80 11.47
N LEU A 68 4.18 11.67 10.46
CA LEU A 68 5.36 11.73 9.58
C LEU A 68 6.56 12.48 10.19
N ARG A 69 6.51 12.84 11.48
CA ARG A 69 7.57 13.64 12.12
C ARG A 69 8.82 12.83 12.47
N SER A 70 8.68 11.53 12.75
CA SER A 70 9.74 10.70 13.34
C SER A 70 10.05 9.41 12.56
N GLY A 71 9.59 9.30 11.31
CA GLY A 71 9.76 8.11 10.46
C GLY A 71 8.51 7.73 9.68
N SER A 72 8.41 6.45 9.28
CA SER A 72 7.18 5.91 8.69
C SER A 72 6.05 6.03 9.72
N CYS A 73 4.90 6.52 9.27
CA CYS A 73 3.73 6.61 10.14
C CYS A 73 2.97 5.27 10.12
N LYS A 74 2.13 5.04 11.13
CA LYS A 74 1.27 3.83 11.22
C LYS A 74 0.44 3.53 9.97
N HIS A 75 0.12 4.54 9.15
CA HIS A 75 -0.62 4.35 7.90
C HIS A 75 0.24 3.73 6.81
N ILE A 76 1.51 4.12 6.72
CA ILE A 76 2.49 3.52 5.80
C ILE A 76 2.73 2.06 6.22
N ASP A 77 2.91 1.79 7.51
CA ASP A 77 3.09 0.42 8.00
C ASP A 77 1.86 -0.46 7.70
N ALA A 78 0.65 0.09 7.91
CA ALA A 78 -0.61 -0.59 7.60
C ALA A 78 -0.80 -0.84 6.09
N LEU A 79 -0.36 0.11 5.24
CA LEU A 79 -0.37 -0.03 3.78
C LEU A 79 0.51 -1.20 3.35
N VAL A 80 1.76 -1.24 3.81
CA VAL A 80 2.70 -2.32 3.45
C VAL A 80 2.21 -3.67 3.97
N ALA A 81 1.71 -3.73 5.21
CA ALA A 81 1.14 -4.95 5.75
C ALA A 81 -0.04 -5.48 4.91
N ASN A 82 -0.93 -4.60 4.44
CA ASN A 82 -2.02 -4.99 3.55
C ASN A 82 -1.52 -5.39 2.16
N ALA A 83 -0.52 -4.70 1.62
CA ALA A 83 0.11 -5.08 0.36
C ALA A 83 0.70 -6.49 0.43
N ILE A 84 1.42 -6.82 1.51
CA ILE A 84 1.95 -8.16 1.76
C ILE A 84 0.80 -9.18 1.86
N SER A 85 -0.27 -8.84 2.58
CA SER A 85 -1.43 -9.72 2.74
C SER A 85 -2.15 -10.00 1.40
N GLN A 86 -2.20 -9.01 0.51
CA GLN A 86 -2.94 -9.09 -0.76
C GLN A 86 -2.11 -9.65 -1.91
N TYR A 87 -0.85 -9.25 -2.01
CA TYR A 87 0.02 -9.57 -3.15
C TYR A 87 1.11 -10.59 -2.83
N GLY A 88 1.34 -10.86 -1.54
CA GLY A 88 2.45 -11.69 -1.06
C GLY A 88 3.73 -10.87 -0.86
N ALA A 89 4.50 -11.23 0.16
CA ALA A 89 5.71 -10.52 0.56
C ALA A 89 6.77 -10.47 -0.56
N GLU A 90 6.98 -11.58 -1.26
CA GLU A 90 7.96 -11.69 -2.34
C GLU A 90 7.64 -10.74 -3.51
N ARG A 91 6.37 -10.72 -3.94
CA ARG A 91 5.93 -9.83 -5.02
C ARG A 91 6.08 -8.37 -4.65
N VAL A 92 5.71 -8.00 -3.43
CA VAL A 92 5.86 -6.62 -2.94
C VAL A 92 7.35 -6.26 -2.86
N GLY A 93 8.19 -7.11 -2.26
CA GLY A 93 9.62 -6.86 -2.15
C GLY A 93 10.31 -6.67 -3.50
N ARG A 94 10.02 -7.56 -4.46
CA ARG A 94 10.54 -7.47 -5.83
C ARG A 94 10.07 -6.20 -6.53
N TYR A 95 8.79 -5.86 -6.41
CA TYR A 95 8.25 -4.63 -6.99
C TYR A 95 8.89 -3.38 -6.38
N MET A 96 9.20 -3.41 -5.07
CA MET A 96 9.87 -2.31 -4.37
C MET A 96 11.38 -2.25 -4.66
N GLY A 97 11.95 -3.21 -5.38
CA GLY A 97 13.37 -3.25 -5.72
C GLY A 97 14.26 -3.74 -4.58
N LEU A 98 13.73 -4.54 -3.65
CA LEU A 98 14.52 -5.09 -2.56
C LEU A 98 15.48 -6.18 -3.08
N PRO A 99 16.73 -6.21 -2.61
CA PRO A 99 17.71 -7.23 -3.01
C PRO A 99 17.33 -8.62 -2.49
N GLU A 100 16.76 -8.69 -1.29
CA GLU A 100 16.34 -9.93 -0.63
C GLU A 100 14.86 -9.88 -0.23
N PRO A 101 14.14 -11.03 -0.26
CA PRO A 101 12.73 -11.07 0.07
C PRO A 101 12.49 -10.82 1.57
N GLN A 102 11.95 -9.65 1.87
CA GLN A 102 11.51 -9.30 3.23
C GLN A 102 10.09 -9.80 3.49
N ARG A 103 9.87 -10.44 4.63
CA ARG A 103 8.56 -11.04 5.00
C ARG A 103 7.64 -10.11 5.79
N THR A 104 8.18 -9.03 6.34
CA THR A 104 7.46 -8.14 7.25
C THR A 104 7.42 -6.72 6.70
N ALA A 105 6.38 -5.96 7.07
CA ALA A 105 6.26 -4.56 6.68
C ALA A 105 7.45 -3.73 7.18
N TRP A 106 7.87 -3.96 8.43
CA TRP A 106 9.01 -3.28 9.02
C TRP A 106 10.33 -3.62 8.32
N GLY A 107 10.52 -4.88 7.91
CA GLY A 107 11.67 -5.29 7.09
C GLY A 107 11.70 -4.58 5.74
N ILE A 108 10.57 -4.55 5.03
CA ILE A 108 10.45 -3.82 3.74
C ILE A 108 10.79 -2.33 3.91
N ILE A 109 10.17 -1.66 4.89
CA ILE A 109 10.37 -0.22 5.13
C ILE A 109 11.81 0.07 5.56
N GLY A 110 12.35 -0.74 6.48
CA GLY A 110 13.72 -0.58 6.99
C GLY A 110 14.78 -0.79 5.93
N THR A 111 14.62 -1.79 5.04
CA THR A 111 15.58 -2.04 3.95
C THR A 111 15.53 -0.96 2.87
N LEU A 112 14.36 -0.38 2.60
CA LEU A 112 14.22 0.69 1.60
C LEU A 112 14.97 1.97 2.00
N GLY A 113 15.05 2.28 3.30
CA GLY A 113 15.90 3.37 3.82
C GLY A 113 15.57 4.77 3.29
N GLY A 114 14.42 4.97 2.65
CA GLY A 114 14.07 6.22 1.99
C GLY A 114 13.67 7.34 2.95
N SER A 115 13.39 8.51 2.37
CA SER A 115 13.12 9.74 3.12
C SER A 115 11.69 10.25 2.90
N LYS A 116 11.26 11.18 3.75
CA LYS A 116 9.97 11.85 3.55
C LYS A 116 10.09 12.81 2.36
N HIS A 117 9.43 12.49 1.26
CA HIS A 117 9.34 13.36 0.08
C HIS A 117 7.89 13.80 -0.12
N LYS A 118 7.63 15.11 -0.24
CA LYS A 118 6.26 15.59 -0.46
C LYS A 118 5.79 15.19 -1.85
N GLU A 119 4.64 14.53 -1.94
CA GLU A 119 4.09 14.07 -3.21
C GLU A 119 2.58 14.32 -3.27
N GLN A 120 2.04 14.47 -4.47
CA GLN A 120 0.62 14.77 -4.65
C GLN A 120 -0.21 13.49 -4.48
N ALA A 121 -1.05 13.48 -3.45
CA ALA A 121 -1.94 12.37 -3.12
C ALA A 121 -3.19 12.28 -4.01
N GLY A 122 -3.47 13.31 -4.81
CA GLY A 122 -4.72 13.44 -5.57
C GLY A 122 -4.96 12.32 -6.58
N GLU A 123 -3.91 11.89 -7.29
CA GLU A 123 -4.01 10.79 -8.27
C GLU A 123 -4.41 9.47 -7.59
N VAL A 124 -3.77 9.12 -6.47
CA VAL A 124 -4.07 7.91 -5.71
C VAL A 124 -5.51 7.94 -5.18
N PHE A 125 -5.96 9.11 -4.71
CA PHE A 125 -7.32 9.27 -4.22
C PHE A 125 -8.36 9.16 -5.34
N ALA A 126 -8.12 9.74 -6.51
CA ALA A 126 -8.99 9.59 -7.67
C ALA A 126 -9.13 8.11 -8.09
N ARG A 127 -8.02 7.38 -8.15
CA ARG A 127 -8.02 5.93 -8.45
C ARG A 127 -8.79 5.12 -7.40
N PHE A 128 -8.72 5.51 -6.15
CA PHE A 128 -9.54 4.92 -5.10
C PHE A 128 -11.03 5.15 -5.32
N LEU A 129 -11.45 6.37 -5.71
CA LEU A 129 -12.85 6.65 -6.03
C LEU A 129 -13.34 5.84 -7.23
N ASP A 130 -12.51 5.67 -8.25
CA ASP A 130 -12.84 4.82 -9.41
C ASP A 130 -12.93 3.34 -9.02
N TYR A 131 -12.08 2.87 -8.11
CA TYR A 131 -12.20 1.54 -7.53
C TYR A 131 -13.51 1.35 -6.74
N LEU A 132 -13.92 2.34 -5.94
CA LEU A 132 -15.20 2.27 -5.21
C LEU A 132 -16.37 2.16 -6.17
N ARG A 133 -16.40 3.00 -7.22
CA ARG A 133 -17.42 2.93 -8.27
C ARG A 133 -17.50 1.53 -8.88
N TYR A 134 -16.36 0.90 -9.16
CA TYR A 134 -16.33 -0.46 -9.72
C TYR A 134 -16.89 -1.51 -8.75
N VAL A 135 -16.64 -1.37 -7.45
CA VAL A 135 -17.11 -2.32 -6.43
C VAL A 135 -18.58 -2.11 -6.06
N GLU A 136 -19.11 -0.89 -6.21
CA GLU A 136 -20.51 -0.54 -5.95
C GLU A 136 -21.45 -0.91 -7.11
N LEU A 137 -20.93 -1.37 -8.26
CA LEU A 137 -21.77 -1.86 -9.36
C LEU A 137 -22.51 -3.13 -8.93
N PRO A 138 -23.84 -3.20 -9.09
CA PRO A 138 -24.56 -4.45 -8.91
C PRO A 138 -24.03 -5.50 -9.91
N ALA A 139 -23.74 -6.70 -9.40
CA ALA A 139 -23.29 -7.84 -10.19
C ALA A 139 -24.38 -8.37 -11.11
#